data_AF-A0A4V3SW55-F1
#
_entry.id   AF-A0A4V3SW55-F1
#
_cell.length_a   1.000
_cell.length_b   1.000
_cell.length_c   1.000
_cell.angle_alpha   90.00
_cell.angle_beta   90.00
_cell.angle_gamma   90.00
#
_symmetry.space_group_name_H-M   'P 1'
#
loop_
_entity.id
_entity.type
_entity.pdbx_description
1 polymer ?
#
loop_
_entity_poly.entity_id
_entity_poly.type
_entity_poly.pdbx_seq_one_letter_code
_entity_poly.pdbx_strand_id
1 'polypeptide(L)'
;MADAAFAKPSTQVVVAVALVGVQFRRPSPARTGRTTSKTTTGVLSFTTERADRHGTTLTVHDFWAADEETAEAMMAFLARIDSRAATINFRRSAFPPYPALLHKLHRFRPTVEAWHPWMLRILDIPEAVRLRGWPHDLTLSMPMEIESENGDSWDRYLVEVCNGKARICATHSEGEVQLTRRQLAVWYASGYRTAASARLAGVTARSREALTRLVRGTADLEPWLPEHF
;
A
#
# COMPACT_ATOMS: atom_id res chain seq x y z
N MET A 1 1.31 -62.09 -1.15
CA MET A 1 1.79 -62.05 0.24
C MET A 1 2.13 -60.61 0.55
N ALA A 2 1.56 -60.07 1.62
CA ALA A 2 1.26 -58.65 1.82
C ALA A 2 2.47 -57.71 1.93
N ASP A 3 2.27 -56.51 1.36
CA ASP A 3 3.12 -55.33 1.42
C ASP A 3 2.89 -54.61 2.77
N ALA A 4 3.94 -54.44 3.57
CA ALA A 4 3.86 -53.80 4.88
C ALA A 4 4.32 -52.34 4.79
N ALA A 5 3.36 -51.45 4.61
CA ALA A 5 3.55 -50.01 4.67
C ALA A 5 4.00 -49.58 6.09
N PHE A 6 5.19 -48.99 6.19
CA PHE A 6 5.63 -48.26 7.37
C PHE A 6 4.86 -46.93 7.45
N ALA A 7 3.81 -46.91 8.27
CA ALA A 7 3.13 -45.68 8.67
C ALA A 7 4.09 -44.83 9.52
N LYS A 8 4.51 -43.66 9.01
CA LYS A 8 5.16 -42.63 9.84
C LYS A 8 4.11 -42.02 10.78
N PRO A 9 4.42 -41.82 12.07
CA PRO A 9 3.49 -41.16 12.97
C PRO A 9 3.32 -39.71 12.53
N SER A 10 2.08 -39.35 12.21
CA SER A 10 1.65 -37.97 12.01
C SER A 10 1.69 -37.27 13.37
N THR A 11 2.83 -36.70 13.72
CA THR A 11 2.93 -35.77 14.85
C THR A 11 2.05 -34.57 14.52
N GLN A 12 0.84 -34.54 15.08
CA GLN A 12 0.05 -33.32 15.15
C GLN A 12 0.81 -32.34 16.04
N VAL A 13 1.53 -31.43 15.41
CA VAL A 13 2.05 -30.23 16.09
C VAL A 13 0.82 -29.38 16.40
N VAL A 14 0.43 -29.35 17.67
CA VAL A 14 -0.54 -28.38 18.16
C VAL A 14 0.11 -27.00 18.07
N VAL A 15 -0.18 -26.27 16.99
CA VAL A 15 0.26 -24.89 16.82
C VAL A 15 -0.59 -24.02 17.75
N ALA A 16 -0.02 -23.61 18.88
CA ALA A 16 -0.63 -22.59 19.72
C ALA A 16 -0.44 -21.22 19.04
N VAL A 17 -1.40 -20.81 18.21
CA VAL A 17 -1.46 -19.47 17.63
C VAL A 17 -2.06 -18.53 18.66
N ALA A 18 -1.23 -17.70 19.31
CA ALA A 18 -1.72 -16.59 20.12
C ALA A 18 -1.83 -15.35 19.23
N LEU A 19 -3.06 -14.89 18.97
CA LEU A 19 -3.28 -13.57 18.38
C LEU A 19 -3.16 -12.52 19.49
N VAL A 20 -2.16 -11.65 19.39
CA VAL A 20 -1.94 -10.57 20.33
C VAL A 20 -2.23 -9.24 19.64
N GLY A 21 -3.19 -8.49 20.15
CA GLY A 21 -3.48 -7.11 19.74
C GLY A 21 -2.91 -6.12 20.75
N VAL A 22 -2.08 -5.19 20.31
CA VAL A 22 -1.52 -4.11 21.13
C VAL A 22 -2.06 -2.77 20.66
N GLN A 23 -2.66 -2.01 21.59
CA GLN A 23 -3.14 -0.66 21.34
C GLN A 23 -2.19 0.37 21.93
N PHE A 24 -1.75 1.31 21.10
CA PHE A 24 -0.93 2.45 21.52
C PHE A 24 -1.85 3.64 21.78
N ARG A 25 -1.65 4.31 22.92
CA ARG A 25 -2.53 5.40 23.39
C ARG A 25 -1.70 6.59 23.85
N ARG A 26 -2.07 7.79 23.42
CA ARG A 26 -1.51 9.04 23.96
C ARG A 26 -2.41 9.60 25.08
N PRO A 27 -1.84 10.21 26.13
CA PRO A 27 -2.61 11.04 27.04
C PRO A 27 -3.05 12.34 26.33
N SER A 28 -4.33 12.70 26.47
CA SER A 28 -4.83 14.00 25.99
C SER A 28 -4.18 15.14 26.79
N PRO A 29 -3.78 16.26 26.18
CA PRO A 29 -3.27 17.41 26.92
C PRO A 29 -4.35 17.89 27.89
N ALA A 30 -4.04 17.84 29.18
CA ALA A 30 -4.99 18.05 30.25
C ALA A 30 -5.62 19.45 30.14
N ARG A 31 -6.89 19.50 29.75
CA ARG A 31 -7.78 20.63 30.07
C ARG A 31 -8.49 20.27 31.37
N THR A 32 -8.28 21.11 32.38
CA THR A 32 -8.70 20.93 33.76
C THR A 32 -10.15 20.44 33.85
N GLY A 33 -10.33 19.22 34.40
CA GLY A 33 -11.63 18.65 34.77
C GLY A 33 -12.45 18.00 33.65
N ARG A 34 -12.05 16.82 33.17
CA ARG A 34 -12.95 15.73 32.69
C ARG A 34 -12.15 14.49 32.29
N THR A 35 -12.77 13.33 32.43
CA THR A 35 -12.32 11.98 32.01
C THR A 35 -11.29 11.99 30.89
N THR A 36 -10.12 11.43 31.15
CA THR A 36 -9.03 11.23 30.17
C THR A 36 -9.47 10.25 29.09
N SER A 37 -10.10 10.77 28.04
CA SER A 37 -10.26 10.04 26.78
C SER A 37 -8.85 9.78 26.24
N LYS A 38 -8.38 8.53 26.34
CA LYS A 38 -7.14 8.09 25.70
C LYS A 38 -7.45 7.82 24.23
N THR A 39 -6.96 8.67 23.33
CA THR A 39 -7.05 8.43 21.88
C THR A 39 -6.07 7.33 21.50
N THR A 40 -6.57 6.29 20.82
CA THR A 40 -5.73 5.26 20.21
C THR A 40 -4.99 5.86 19.02
N THR A 41 -3.66 5.81 19.04
CA THR A 41 -2.81 6.34 17.97
C THR A 41 -2.16 5.25 17.13
N GLY A 42 -2.31 3.98 17.52
CA GLY A 42 -1.78 2.85 16.74
C GLY A 42 -2.40 1.51 17.12
N VAL A 43 -2.39 0.60 16.14
CA VAL A 43 -2.85 -0.79 16.25
C VAL A 43 -1.77 -1.70 15.67
N LEU A 44 -1.32 -2.65 16.48
CA LEU A 44 -0.41 -3.72 16.08
C LEU A 44 -1.08 -5.06 16.39
N SER A 45 -1.23 -5.92 15.39
CA SER A 45 -1.69 -7.30 15.59
C SER A 45 -0.65 -8.28 15.06
N PHE A 46 -0.35 -9.32 15.82
CA PHE A 46 0.62 -10.32 15.41
C PHE A 46 0.33 -11.69 16.01
N THR A 47 0.90 -12.72 15.38
CA THR A 47 0.97 -14.07 15.90
C THR A 47 2.41 -14.51 16.05
N THR A 48 2.64 -15.46 16.95
CA THR A 48 3.94 -16.09 17.14
C THR A 48 3.82 -17.59 17.00
N GLU A 49 4.68 -18.18 16.20
CA GLU A 49 4.76 -19.63 16.00
C GLU A 49 6.17 -20.10 16.32
N ARG A 50 6.29 -21.29 16.93
CA ARG A 50 7.60 -21.88 17.20
C ARG A 50 8.22 -22.30 15.87
N ALA A 51 9.45 -21.87 15.62
CA ALA A 51 10.16 -22.27 14.41
C ALA A 51 10.63 -23.73 14.49
N ASP A 52 10.65 -24.43 13.36
CA ASP A 52 10.99 -25.86 13.26
C ASP A 52 12.39 -26.23 13.78
N ARG A 53 13.33 -25.29 13.73
CA ARG A 53 14.74 -25.52 14.12
C ARG A 53 15.07 -24.87 15.46
N HIS A 54 14.92 -23.56 15.58
CA HIS A 54 15.13 -22.80 16.82
C HIS A 54 14.48 -21.41 16.73
N GLY A 55 13.99 -20.90 17.86
CA GLY A 55 13.38 -19.57 17.97
C GLY A 55 11.89 -19.54 17.61
N THR A 56 11.40 -18.32 17.39
CA THR A 56 9.99 -18.02 17.09
C THR A 56 9.91 -17.27 15.77
N THR A 57 8.89 -17.54 14.96
CA THR A 57 8.48 -16.70 13.84
C THR A 57 7.38 -15.78 14.33
N LEU A 58 7.56 -14.48 14.20
CA LEU A 58 6.52 -13.49 14.48
C LEU A 58 5.92 -13.02 13.16
N THR A 59 4.61 -13.13 13.01
CA THR A 59 3.90 -12.62 11.83
C THR A 59 3.03 -11.43 12.22
N VAL A 60 3.37 -10.25 11.73
CA VAL A 60 2.57 -9.02 11.88
C VAL A 60 1.45 -9.05 10.85
N HIS A 61 0.22 -8.99 11.33
CA HIS A 61 -0.99 -8.98 10.49
C HIS A 61 -1.46 -7.56 10.20
N ASP A 62 -1.45 -6.69 11.22
CA ASP A 62 -1.81 -5.27 11.11
C ASP A 62 -0.73 -4.39 11.73
N PHE A 63 -0.39 -3.31 11.04
CA PHE A 63 0.50 -2.26 11.53
C PHE A 63 -0.08 -0.92 11.06
N TRP A 64 -0.81 -0.25 11.94
CA TRP A 64 -1.34 1.08 11.69
C TRP A 64 -0.84 2.04 12.76
N ALA A 65 -0.29 3.17 12.33
CA ALA A 65 0.17 4.25 13.20
C ALA A 65 -0.34 5.58 12.65
N ALA A 66 -0.89 6.41 13.52
CA ALA A 66 -1.39 7.74 13.16
C ALA A 66 -0.26 8.76 12.93
N ASP A 67 0.91 8.51 13.49
CA ASP A 67 2.05 9.42 13.50
C ASP A 67 3.39 8.67 13.62
N GLU A 68 4.48 9.39 13.33
CA GLU A 68 5.85 8.85 13.35
C GLU A 68 6.24 8.29 14.72
N GLU A 69 5.98 9.04 15.80
CA GLU A 69 6.31 8.61 17.18
C GLU A 69 5.59 7.30 17.55
N THR A 70 4.33 7.13 17.14
CA THR A 70 3.61 5.88 17.38
C THR A 70 4.20 4.73 16.56
N ALA A 71 4.55 4.98 15.28
CA ALA A 71 5.24 3.99 14.45
C ALA A 71 6.58 3.59 15.08
N GLU A 72 7.36 4.55 15.60
CA GLU A 72 8.62 4.29 16.30
C GLU A 72 8.42 3.45 17.56
N ALA A 73 7.42 3.76 18.38
CA ALA A 73 7.09 2.98 19.57
C ALA A 73 6.69 1.53 19.23
N MET A 74 5.91 1.34 18.18
CA MET A 74 5.52 0.01 17.68
C MET A 74 6.74 -0.77 17.16
N MET A 75 7.63 -0.12 16.41
CA MET A 75 8.86 -0.73 15.91
C MET A 75 9.81 -1.10 17.05
N ALA A 76 9.96 -0.23 18.06
CA ALA A 76 10.75 -0.51 19.25
C ALA A 76 10.18 -1.68 20.06
N PHE A 77 8.85 -1.79 20.14
CA PHE A 77 8.19 -2.94 20.75
C PHE A 77 8.54 -4.24 20.02
N LEU A 78 8.43 -4.29 18.69
CA LEU A 78 8.81 -5.46 17.89
C LEU A 78 10.30 -5.79 18.05
N ALA A 79 11.17 -4.77 18.05
CA ALA A 79 12.61 -4.95 18.22
C ALA A 79 12.99 -5.58 19.57
N ARG A 80 12.21 -5.39 20.64
CA ARG A 80 12.46 -6.03 21.95
C ARG A 80 12.21 -7.55 21.94
N ILE A 81 11.54 -8.06 20.92
CA ILE A 81 11.26 -9.49 20.75
C ILE A 81 12.42 -10.18 19.98
N ASP A 82 13.44 -9.42 19.54
CA ASP A 82 14.58 -9.90 18.74
C ASP A 82 15.33 -11.08 19.37
N SER A 83 15.45 -11.10 20.70
CA SER A 83 16.10 -12.20 21.44
C SER A 83 15.38 -13.55 21.32
N ARG A 84 14.10 -13.57 20.90
CA ARG A 84 13.26 -14.78 20.79
C ARG A 84 12.75 -15.03 19.37
N ALA A 85 12.59 -13.98 18.58
CA ALA A 85 12.12 -14.07 17.20
C ALA A 85 13.30 -14.20 16.24
N ALA A 86 13.42 -15.37 15.60
CA ALA A 86 14.41 -15.58 14.54
C ALA A 86 14.04 -14.82 13.26
N THR A 87 12.74 -14.57 13.05
CA THR A 87 12.23 -13.88 11.87
C THR A 87 10.98 -13.09 12.23
N ILE A 88 10.85 -11.89 11.66
CA ILE A 88 9.66 -11.05 11.74
C ILE A 88 9.11 -10.90 10.32
N ASN A 89 7.95 -11.47 10.07
CA ASN A 89 7.24 -11.39 8.81
C ASN A 89 6.20 -10.28 8.89
N PHE A 90 6.29 -9.30 8.00
CA PHE A 90 5.21 -8.33 7.80
C PHE A 90 4.35 -8.77 6.64
N ARG A 91 3.04 -8.90 6.86
CA ARG A 91 2.12 -8.92 5.72
C ARG A 91 2.25 -7.58 4.98
N ARG A 92 2.14 -7.61 3.64
CA ARG A 92 2.29 -6.40 2.80
C ARG A 92 1.32 -5.27 3.22
N SER A 93 0.15 -5.65 3.71
CA SER A 93 -0.88 -4.78 4.29
C SER A 93 -0.43 -3.99 5.53
N ALA A 94 0.59 -4.48 6.22
CA ALA A 94 1.08 -3.97 7.49
C ALA A 94 2.54 -3.51 7.37
N PHE A 95 2.98 -3.17 6.16
CA PHE A 95 4.37 -2.83 5.89
C PHE A 95 4.65 -1.36 6.26
N PRO A 96 5.49 -1.07 7.27
CA PRO A 96 5.92 0.29 7.54
C PRO A 96 6.69 0.86 6.34
N PRO A 97 6.76 2.19 6.16
CA PRO A 97 7.56 2.79 5.09
C PRO A 97 8.99 2.24 5.09
N TYR A 98 9.50 1.85 3.92
CA TYR A 98 10.79 1.15 3.79
C TYR A 98 11.97 1.83 4.51
N PRO A 99 12.11 3.18 4.52
CA PRO A 99 13.14 3.86 5.30
C PRO A 99 13.08 3.55 6.81
N ALA A 100 11.88 3.41 7.39
CA ALA A 100 11.71 3.10 8.80
C ALA A 100 12.27 1.70 9.15
N LEU A 101 12.12 0.73 8.24
CA LEU A 101 12.65 -0.63 8.42
C LEU A 101 14.18 -0.65 8.42
N LEU A 102 14.80 0.03 7.45
CA LEU A 102 16.25 0.08 7.30
C LEU A 102 16.95 0.68 8.53
N HIS A 103 16.39 1.75 9.11
CA HIS A 103 17.02 2.43 10.24
C HIS A 103 16.76 1.76 11.58
N LYS A 104 15.60 1.11 11.76
CA LYS A 104 15.16 0.68 13.09
C LYS A 104 15.30 -0.84 13.33
N LEU A 105 15.36 -1.65 12.27
CA LEU A 105 15.58 -3.11 12.37
C LEU A 105 16.96 -3.53 11.84
N HIS A 106 18.01 -2.79 12.19
CA HIS A 106 19.38 -3.00 11.69
C HIS A 106 19.98 -4.41 11.94
N ARG A 107 19.41 -5.20 12.88
CA ARG A 107 19.81 -6.60 13.13
C ARG A 107 19.20 -7.60 12.14
N PHE A 108 18.20 -7.18 11.37
CA PHE A 108 17.50 -8.01 10.41
C PHE A 108 17.86 -7.56 8.98
N ARG A 109 17.97 -8.54 8.08
CA ARG A 109 18.09 -8.27 6.64
C ARG A 109 16.69 -8.39 6.03
N PRO A 110 16.08 -7.31 5.51
CA PRO A 110 14.77 -7.39 4.90
C PRO A 110 14.84 -8.23 3.61
N THR A 111 13.96 -9.22 3.52
CA THR A 111 13.68 -9.99 2.31
C THR A 111 12.21 -9.82 1.96
N VAL A 112 11.89 -9.81 0.67
CA VAL A 112 10.50 -9.72 0.19
C VAL A 112 10.11 -11.10 -0.32
N GLU A 113 9.18 -11.74 0.39
CA GLU A 113 8.55 -12.99 -0.03
C GLU A 113 7.07 -12.69 -0.30
N ALA A 114 6.57 -13.15 -1.45
CA ALA A 114 5.21 -12.98 -1.98
C ALA A 114 4.91 -11.74 -2.84
N TRP A 115 4.23 -12.01 -3.96
CA TRP A 115 3.67 -11.05 -4.90
C TRP A 115 2.24 -11.48 -5.21
N HIS A 116 1.27 -10.92 -4.50
CA HIS A 116 -0.14 -10.99 -4.88
C HIS A 116 -0.56 -9.60 -5.38
N PRO A 117 -0.31 -9.27 -6.66
CA PRO A 117 -0.77 -8.01 -7.21
C PRO A 117 -2.30 -8.06 -7.30
N TRP A 118 -2.98 -7.10 -6.68
CA TRP A 118 -4.37 -6.84 -6.98
C TRP A 118 -4.46 -6.11 -8.32
N MET A 119 -5.53 -6.37 -9.05
CA MET A 119 -5.80 -5.74 -10.35
C MET A 119 -6.91 -4.72 -10.19
N LEU A 120 -6.79 -3.59 -10.90
CA LEU A 120 -7.81 -2.54 -10.95
C LEU A 120 -8.28 -2.36 -12.39
N ARG A 121 -9.60 -2.22 -12.56
CA ARG A 121 -10.21 -1.79 -13.82
C ARG A 121 -11.17 -0.63 -13.51
N ILE A 122 -11.03 0.46 -14.25
CA ILE A 122 -11.96 1.60 -14.18
C ILE A 122 -13.10 1.32 -15.15
N LEU A 123 -14.32 1.31 -14.64
CA LEU A 123 -15.54 1.06 -15.41
C LEU A 123 -16.13 2.37 -15.95
N ASP A 124 -16.21 3.38 -15.08
CA ASP A 124 -16.67 4.72 -15.41
C ASP A 124 -15.53 5.71 -15.13
N ILE A 125 -14.94 6.24 -16.20
CA ILE A 125 -13.77 7.12 -16.11
C ILE A 125 -14.15 8.49 -15.51
N PRO A 126 -15.19 9.19 -16.03
CA PRO A 126 -15.70 10.42 -15.41
C PRO A 126 -15.97 10.28 -13.91
N GLU A 127 -16.71 9.25 -13.52
CA GLU A 127 -17.15 9.10 -12.14
C GLU A 127 -16.01 8.70 -11.21
N ALA A 128 -15.12 7.81 -11.65
CA ALA A 128 -13.92 7.45 -10.88
C ALA A 128 -13.03 8.68 -10.61
N VAL A 129 -12.76 9.50 -11.63
CA VAL A 129 -11.97 10.74 -11.46
C VAL A 129 -12.66 11.71 -10.50
N ARG A 130 -13.98 11.85 -10.57
CA ARG A 130 -14.77 12.73 -9.70
C ARG A 130 -14.77 12.28 -8.24
N LEU A 131 -14.86 10.96 -7.99
CA LEU A 131 -14.94 10.38 -6.65
C LEU A 131 -13.58 10.24 -5.97
N ARG A 132 -12.50 10.16 -6.74
CA ARG A 132 -11.14 10.14 -6.19
C ARG A 132 -10.86 11.43 -5.43
N GLY A 133 -10.26 11.32 -4.24
CA GLY A 133 -9.67 12.46 -3.54
C GLY A 133 -8.40 12.92 -4.25
N TRP A 134 -8.24 14.22 -4.49
CA TRP A 134 -7.06 14.79 -5.16
C TRP A 134 -6.26 15.68 -4.21
N PRO A 135 -4.95 15.88 -4.46
CA PRO A 135 -4.15 16.81 -3.67
C PRO A 135 -4.74 18.23 -3.72
N HIS A 136 -4.87 18.89 -2.56
CA HIS A 136 -5.45 20.24 -2.47
C HIS A 136 -4.56 21.32 -3.08
N ASP A 137 -3.24 21.11 -3.09
CA ASP A 137 -2.23 22.02 -3.64
C ASP A 137 -2.04 21.85 -5.16
N LEU A 138 -2.73 20.89 -5.77
CA LEU A 138 -2.62 20.63 -7.20
C LEU A 138 -3.64 21.44 -7.99
N THR A 139 -3.13 22.22 -8.95
CA THR A 139 -3.90 22.74 -10.07
C THR A 139 -3.34 22.13 -11.36
N LEU A 140 -4.17 21.40 -12.08
CA LEU A 140 -3.80 20.69 -13.30
C LEU A 140 -4.91 20.84 -14.33
N SER A 141 -4.54 21.17 -15.56
CA SER A 141 -5.39 21.03 -16.74
C SER A 141 -4.54 20.32 -17.79
N MET A 142 -4.97 19.15 -18.25
CA MET A 142 -4.18 18.30 -19.12
C MET A 142 -5.08 17.56 -20.12
N PRO A 143 -4.93 17.82 -21.42
CA PRO A 143 -5.54 16.99 -22.44
C PRO A 143 -4.81 15.65 -22.50
N MET A 144 -5.56 14.56 -22.57
CA MET A 144 -5.05 13.20 -22.63
C MET A 144 -5.88 12.37 -23.60
N GLU A 145 -5.25 11.34 -24.14
CA GLU A 145 -5.88 10.35 -24.98
C GLU A 145 -5.93 9.03 -24.20
N ILE A 146 -7.13 8.47 -24.06
CA ILE A 146 -7.37 7.22 -23.36
C ILE A 146 -7.89 6.21 -24.35
N GLU A 147 -7.34 5.01 -24.32
CA GLU A 147 -7.81 3.90 -25.15
C GLU A 147 -9.31 3.65 -24.95
N SER A 148 -10.05 3.64 -26.06
CA SER A 148 -11.49 3.34 -26.11
C SER A 148 -11.80 1.95 -25.55
N GLU A 149 -13.07 1.69 -25.22
CA GLU A 149 -13.44 0.42 -24.57
C GLU A 149 -13.13 -0.82 -25.43
N ASN A 150 -13.25 -0.70 -26.74
CA ASN A 150 -12.99 -1.78 -27.68
C ASN A 150 -11.50 -1.91 -28.04
N GLY A 151 -10.66 -0.93 -27.69
CA GLY A 151 -9.23 -0.91 -28.02
C GLY A 151 -8.89 -0.45 -29.44
N ASP A 152 -9.90 -0.11 -30.26
CA ASP A 152 -9.69 0.21 -31.68
C ASP A 152 -9.34 1.69 -31.94
N SER A 153 -9.52 2.54 -30.93
CA SER A 153 -9.34 4.00 -31.05
C SER A 153 -8.93 4.65 -29.73
N TRP A 154 -8.62 5.94 -29.79
CA TRP A 154 -8.22 6.77 -28.66
C TRP A 154 -9.23 7.90 -28.45
N ASP A 155 -9.86 7.90 -27.27
CA ASP A 155 -10.81 8.92 -26.86
C ASP A 155 -10.06 10.10 -26.21
N ARG A 156 -10.42 11.32 -26.59
CA ARG A 156 -9.78 12.54 -26.10
C ARG A 156 -10.52 13.12 -24.92
N TYR A 157 -9.79 13.35 -23.84
CA TYR A 157 -10.30 13.90 -22.61
C TYR A 157 -9.46 15.09 -22.13
N LEU A 158 -10.11 16.04 -21.46
CA LEU A 158 -9.47 17.05 -20.65
C LEU A 158 -9.67 16.70 -19.18
N VAL A 159 -8.58 16.39 -18.47
CA VAL A 159 -8.60 16.28 -17.01
C VAL A 159 -8.30 17.63 -16.41
N GLU A 160 -9.14 18.02 -15.46
CA GLU A 160 -8.92 19.20 -14.64
C GLU A 160 -8.95 18.82 -13.17
N VAL A 161 -7.95 19.29 -12.41
CA VAL A 161 -7.85 19.13 -10.97
C VAL A 161 -7.65 20.50 -10.36
N CYS A 162 -8.43 20.82 -9.33
CA CYS A 162 -8.29 22.06 -8.56
C CYS A 162 -8.95 21.88 -7.18
N ASN A 163 -8.30 22.40 -6.13
CA ASN A 163 -8.85 22.43 -4.77
C ASN A 163 -9.31 21.05 -4.25
N GLY A 164 -8.53 20.00 -4.56
CA GLY A 164 -8.80 18.62 -4.13
C GLY A 164 -9.96 17.93 -4.87
N LYS A 165 -10.50 18.56 -5.92
CA LYS A 165 -11.53 18.00 -6.78
C LYS A 165 -11.00 17.84 -8.19
N ALA A 166 -11.54 16.86 -8.92
CA ALA A 166 -11.26 16.73 -10.34
C ALA A 166 -12.50 16.44 -11.17
N ARG A 167 -12.40 16.73 -12.46
CA ARG A 167 -13.33 16.30 -13.49
C ARG A 167 -12.56 15.87 -14.72
N ILE A 168 -13.15 14.98 -15.50
CA ILE A 168 -12.65 14.61 -16.81
C ILE A 168 -13.81 14.67 -17.79
N CYS A 169 -13.61 15.35 -18.93
CA CYS A 169 -14.65 15.55 -19.93
C CYS A 169 -14.07 15.35 -21.32
N ALA A 170 -14.90 14.94 -22.29
CA ALA A 170 -14.48 14.84 -23.67
C ALA A 170 -13.95 16.20 -24.19
N THR A 171 -12.95 16.17 -25.05
CA THR A 171 -12.37 17.37 -25.67
C THR A 171 -11.98 17.11 -27.12
N HIS A 172 -11.81 18.18 -27.89
CA HIS A 172 -11.23 18.12 -29.23
C HIS A 172 -9.72 18.37 -29.24
N SER A 173 -9.16 18.87 -28.13
CA SER A 173 -7.72 19.10 -27.99
C SER A 173 -6.92 17.81 -28.11
N GLU A 174 -5.76 17.90 -28.76
CA GLU A 174 -4.83 16.79 -28.88
C GLU A 174 -4.25 16.40 -27.51
N GLY A 175 -4.13 15.09 -27.24
CA GLY A 175 -3.62 14.61 -25.96
C GLY A 175 -2.13 14.87 -25.78
N GLU A 176 -1.72 15.41 -24.62
CA GLU A 176 -0.31 15.53 -24.22
C GLU A 176 0.28 14.19 -23.77
N VAL A 177 -0.58 13.29 -23.30
CA VAL A 177 -0.26 11.94 -22.83
C VAL A 177 -1.27 10.95 -23.39
N GLN A 178 -0.81 9.73 -23.69
CA GLN A 178 -1.66 8.61 -24.10
C GLN A 178 -1.59 7.48 -23.07
N LEU A 179 -2.75 6.97 -22.65
CA LEU A 179 -2.90 5.91 -21.66
C LEU A 179 -3.81 4.80 -22.17
N THR A 180 -3.31 3.57 -22.24
CA THR A 180 -4.18 2.39 -22.31
C THR A 180 -5.08 2.33 -21.09
N ARG A 181 -6.18 1.56 -21.14
CA ARG A 181 -7.06 1.40 -19.96
C ARG A 181 -6.34 0.82 -18.75
N ARG A 182 -5.34 -0.05 -18.99
CA ARG A 182 -4.48 -0.61 -17.94
C ARG A 182 -3.57 0.46 -17.32
N GLN A 183 -2.94 1.28 -18.15
CA GLN A 183 -2.09 2.38 -17.67
C GLN A 183 -2.90 3.46 -16.93
N LEU A 184 -4.14 3.72 -17.38
CA LEU A 184 -5.07 4.60 -16.66
C LEU A 184 -5.36 4.05 -15.25
N ALA A 185 -5.64 2.75 -15.12
CA ALA A 185 -5.85 2.12 -13.81
C ALA A 185 -4.61 2.23 -12.91
N VAL A 186 -3.40 2.00 -13.46
CA VAL A 186 -2.15 2.17 -12.71
C VAL A 186 -1.96 3.62 -12.28
N TRP A 187 -2.19 4.60 -13.16
CA TRP A 187 -2.08 6.01 -12.82
C TRP A 187 -3.10 6.44 -11.76
N TYR A 188 -4.36 6.03 -11.90
CA TYR A 188 -5.45 6.31 -10.97
C TYR A 188 -5.14 5.80 -9.56
N ALA A 189 -4.60 4.59 -9.49
CA ALA A 189 -4.13 3.97 -8.26
C ALA A 189 -2.78 4.53 -7.79
N SER A 190 -2.26 5.63 -8.33
CA SER A 190 -0.98 6.21 -7.92
C SER A 190 0.25 5.31 -8.17
N GLY A 191 0.16 4.31 -9.04
CA GLY A 191 1.22 3.32 -9.26
C GLY A 191 2.49 3.86 -9.95
N TYR A 192 2.41 5.01 -10.62
CA TYR A 192 3.59 5.68 -11.16
C TYR A 192 4.18 6.65 -10.14
N ARG A 193 5.43 6.40 -9.73
CA ARG A 193 6.15 7.26 -8.77
C ARG A 193 6.97 8.35 -9.42
N THR A 194 7.44 8.10 -10.64
CA THR A 194 8.28 9.01 -11.39
C THR A 194 7.91 8.99 -12.87
N ALA A 195 8.22 10.07 -13.59
CA ALA A 195 8.10 10.09 -15.04
C ALA A 195 8.94 8.98 -15.70
N ALA A 196 10.09 8.62 -15.12
CA ALA A 196 10.92 7.52 -15.60
C ALA A 196 10.19 6.16 -15.49
N SER A 197 9.57 5.87 -14.34
CA SER A 197 8.80 4.63 -14.16
C SER A 197 7.58 4.56 -15.10
N ALA A 198 6.90 5.69 -15.32
CA ALA A 198 5.77 5.74 -16.25
C ALA A 198 6.21 5.46 -17.70
N ARG A 199 7.32 6.06 -18.12
CA ARG A 199 7.89 5.83 -19.46
C ARG A 199 8.35 4.38 -19.65
N LEU A 200 9.00 3.79 -18.65
CA LEU A 200 9.39 2.37 -18.68
C LEU A 200 8.18 1.42 -18.74
N ALA A 201 7.05 1.83 -18.17
CA ALA A 201 5.77 1.13 -18.30
C ALA A 201 5.04 1.40 -19.63
N GLY A 202 5.70 2.05 -20.59
CA GLY A 202 5.17 2.31 -21.93
C GLY A 202 4.17 3.46 -22.01
N VAL A 203 4.09 4.35 -21.02
CA VAL A 203 3.25 5.54 -21.12
C VAL A 203 3.86 6.51 -22.13
N THR A 204 3.07 6.87 -23.15
CA THR A 204 3.49 7.79 -24.21
C THR A 204 3.11 9.22 -23.83
N ALA A 205 4.04 10.15 -24.03
CA ALA A 205 3.84 11.57 -23.76
C ALA A 205 4.60 12.43 -24.78
N ARG A 206 4.06 13.61 -25.10
CA ARG A 206 4.73 14.58 -26.00
C ARG A 206 6.02 15.13 -25.41
N SER A 207 6.10 15.21 -24.08
CA SER A 207 7.28 15.72 -23.39
C SER A 207 7.47 15.04 -22.03
N ARG A 208 8.69 15.10 -21.51
CA ARG A 208 9.00 14.66 -20.14
C ARG A 208 8.24 15.48 -19.10
N GLU A 209 8.00 16.75 -19.39
CA GLU A 209 7.27 17.66 -18.50
C GLU A 209 5.79 17.25 -18.38
N ALA A 210 5.13 16.91 -19.49
CA ALA A 210 3.76 16.41 -19.48
C ALA A 210 3.65 15.13 -18.64
N LEU A 211 4.60 14.19 -18.81
CA LEU A 211 4.64 12.96 -18.02
C LEU A 211 4.90 13.23 -16.52
N THR A 212 5.71 14.24 -16.20
CA THR A 212 5.98 14.65 -14.81
C THR A 212 4.73 15.25 -14.17
N ARG A 213 3.99 16.10 -14.90
CA ARG A 213 2.70 16.65 -14.45
C ARG A 213 1.66 15.54 -14.22
N LEU A 214 1.58 14.55 -15.13
CA LEU A 214 0.69 13.40 -14.99
C LEU A 214 0.96 12.65 -13.69
N VAL A 215 2.24 12.31 -13.43
CA VAL A 215 2.66 11.58 -12.22
C VAL A 215 2.40 12.39 -10.95
N ARG A 216 2.70 13.69 -10.95
CA ARG A 216 2.41 14.58 -9.80
C ARG A 216 0.92 14.59 -9.45
N GLY A 217 0.04 14.33 -10.41
CA GLY A 217 -1.41 14.22 -10.22
C GLY A 217 -1.83 13.23 -9.13
N THR A 218 -1.02 12.19 -8.91
CA THR A 218 -1.39 11.04 -8.08
C THR A 218 -0.27 10.55 -7.15
N ALA A 219 0.91 11.18 -7.13
CA ALA A 219 2.09 10.66 -6.45
C ALA A 219 2.11 10.78 -4.91
N ASP A 220 1.07 11.38 -4.31
CA ASP A 220 1.01 11.68 -2.86
C ASP A 220 0.82 10.44 -1.98
N LEU A 221 0.21 9.37 -2.51
CA LEU A 221 -0.13 8.18 -1.75
C LEU A 221 0.41 6.90 -2.38
N GLU A 222 0.96 6.02 -1.55
CA GLU A 222 1.29 4.67 -1.94
C GLU A 222 0.04 3.80 -1.93
N PRO A 223 -0.35 3.15 -3.05
CA PRO A 223 -1.53 2.31 -3.02
C PRO A 223 -1.19 1.00 -2.34
N TRP A 224 -2.06 0.60 -1.43
CA TRP A 224 -1.98 -0.68 -0.77
C TRP A 224 -3.40 -1.17 -0.51
N LEU A 225 -3.56 -2.49 -0.44
CA LEU A 225 -4.82 -3.13 -0.15
C LEU A 225 -4.57 -4.07 1.04
N PRO A 226 -5.18 -3.82 2.22
CA PRO A 226 -4.97 -4.66 3.39
C PRO A 226 -5.51 -6.07 3.19
N GLU A 227 -6.63 -6.14 2.48
CA GLU A 227 -7.50 -7.29 2.45
C GLU A 227 -7.22 -8.17 1.23
N HIS A 228 -7.48 -9.46 1.40
CA HIS A 228 -7.59 -10.41 0.31
C HIS A 228 -9.05 -10.87 0.23
N PHE A 229 -9.57 -10.98 -0.99
CA PHE A 229 -10.92 -11.41 -1.30
C PHE A 229 -10.89 -12.37 -2.49
#